data_AF-A0A0C4DI59-F1
#
_entry.id   AF-A0A0C4DI59-F1
#
_cell.length_a   1.000
_cell.length_b   1.000
_cell.length_c   1.000
_cell.angle_alpha   90.00
_cell.angle_beta   90.00
_cell.angle_gamma   90.00
#
_symmetry.space_group_name_H-M   'P 1'
#
loop_
_entity.id
_entity.type
_entity.pdbx_description
1 polymer ?
#
loop_
_entity_poly.entity_id
_entity_poly.type
_entity_poly.pdbx_seq_one_letter_code
_entity_poly.pdbx_strand_id
1 'polypeptide(L)'
;KMPSISEMIDFLWRPPRKEPGVKRRPLDQRDPANAQYYRNWGFTVYRTYYGPDSDKHWETLIDAMTRQTHLALGYHETEMIYQEDQRQKWGLYADKSDYVDDINRLKKLFRLTVREDSSVLDGLDIPRIRDLCRKELPEASKNIEGAKACFVFVADEAVLNDIARGVFVIKVVGYDWD
;
A
#
# COMPACT_ATOMS: atom_id res chain seq x y z
N LYS A 1 0.26 -4.56 17.44
CA LYS A 1 1.45 -3.68 17.41
C LYS A 1 1.62 -3.22 15.97
N MET A 2 1.72 -1.91 15.71
CA MET A 2 2.05 -1.43 14.36
C MET A 2 3.50 -1.82 14.03
N PRO A 3 3.79 -2.20 12.77
CA PRO A 3 5.15 -2.46 12.36
C PRO A 3 5.98 -1.16 12.41
N SER A 4 7.23 -1.26 12.82
CA SER A 4 8.21 -0.18 12.73
C SER A 4 8.55 0.13 11.26
N ILE A 5 9.07 1.33 10.98
CA ILE A 5 9.47 1.74 9.61
C ILE A 5 10.47 0.74 9.02
N SER A 6 11.41 0.27 9.83
CA SER A 6 12.38 -0.74 9.40
C SER A 6 11.76 -2.07 9.00
N GLU A 7 10.74 -2.55 9.73
CA GLU A 7 10.04 -3.79 9.38
C GLU A 7 9.29 -3.65 8.06
N MET A 8 8.70 -2.47 7.82
CA MET A 8 8.06 -2.17 6.54
C MET A 8 9.10 -2.15 5.41
N ILE A 9 10.25 -1.51 5.61
CA ILE A 9 11.32 -1.44 4.62
C ILE A 9 11.91 -2.83 4.31
N ASP A 10 12.20 -3.64 5.33
CA ASP A 10 12.66 -5.02 5.20
C ASP A 10 11.64 -5.88 4.42
N PHE A 11 10.34 -5.67 4.67
CA PHE A 11 9.29 -6.38 3.98
C PHE A 11 9.26 -6.08 2.47
N LEU A 12 9.56 -4.85 2.07
CA LEU A 12 9.56 -4.44 0.66
C LEU A 12 10.86 -4.77 -0.08
N TRP A 13 11.92 -5.10 0.65
CA TRP A 13 13.22 -5.41 0.10
C TRP A 13 13.32 -6.85 -0.41
N ARG A 14 13.51 -7.00 -1.73
CA ARG A 14 13.54 -8.30 -2.43
C ARG A 14 14.81 -8.42 -3.30
N PRO A 15 16.01 -8.40 -2.71
CA PRO A 15 17.25 -8.58 -3.46
C PRO A 15 17.35 -10.00 -4.04
N PRO A 16 18.19 -10.23 -5.06
CA PRO A 16 18.44 -11.56 -5.59
C PRO A 16 18.93 -12.48 -4.48
N ARG A 17 18.41 -13.70 -4.44
CA ARG A 17 18.91 -14.73 -3.52
C ARG A 17 20.38 -15.01 -3.84
N LYS A 18 21.20 -15.12 -2.80
CA LYS A 18 22.60 -15.56 -2.99
C LYS A 18 22.58 -16.99 -3.54
N GLU A 19 23.36 -17.22 -4.60
CA GLU A 19 23.61 -18.57 -5.08
C GLU A 19 24.29 -19.40 -3.98
N PRO A 20 23.86 -20.65 -3.76
CA PRO A 20 24.47 -21.51 -2.76
C PRO A 20 26.00 -21.61 -2.95
N GLY A 21 26.77 -21.37 -1.89
CA GLY A 21 28.23 -21.47 -1.90
C GLY A 21 28.99 -20.20 -2.35
N VAL A 22 28.31 -19.18 -2.88
CA VAL A 22 28.97 -17.93 -3.30
C VAL A 22 28.95 -16.89 -2.19
N LYS A 23 30.15 -16.52 -1.69
CA LYS A 23 30.30 -15.39 -0.75
C LYS A 23 30.13 -14.06 -1.48
N ARG A 24 28.88 -13.58 -1.63
CA ARG A 24 28.60 -12.19 -2.02
C ARG A 24 28.47 -11.30 -0.79
N ARG A 25 29.05 -10.09 -0.86
CA ARG A 25 28.75 -9.03 0.10
C ARG A 25 27.23 -8.78 0.08
N PRO A 26 26.57 -8.60 1.24
CA PRO A 26 25.18 -8.15 1.27
C PRO A 26 25.05 -6.87 0.44
N LEU A 27 23.98 -6.79 -0.36
CA LEU A 27 23.65 -5.55 -1.03
C LEU A 27 23.24 -4.52 0.01
N ASP A 28 23.78 -3.32 -0.10
CA ASP A 28 23.37 -2.22 0.76
C ASP A 28 21.98 -1.74 0.33
N GLN A 29 21.04 -1.85 1.25
CA GLN A 29 19.65 -1.44 1.06
C GLN A 29 19.52 0.08 0.86
N ARG A 30 20.44 0.87 1.42
CA ARG A 30 20.40 2.34 1.35
C ARG A 30 20.98 2.89 0.05
N ASP A 31 21.83 2.12 -0.63
CA ASP A 31 22.43 2.49 -1.92
C ASP A 31 21.34 2.72 -2.99
N PRO A 32 21.26 3.92 -3.59
CA PRO A 32 20.32 4.22 -4.67
C PRO A 32 20.41 3.27 -5.87
N ALA A 33 21.60 2.72 -6.18
CA ALA A 33 21.79 1.76 -7.26
C ALA A 33 20.97 0.47 -7.06
N ASN A 34 20.60 0.18 -5.82
CA ASN A 34 19.83 -1.00 -5.46
C ASN A 34 18.31 -0.75 -5.35
N ALA A 35 17.83 0.46 -5.69
CA ALA A 35 16.41 0.83 -5.59
C ALA A 35 15.49 -0.13 -6.38
N GLN A 36 15.98 -0.73 -7.47
CA GLN A 36 15.27 -1.72 -8.28
C GLN A 36 14.86 -3.00 -7.54
N TYR A 37 15.48 -3.30 -6.38
CA TYR A 37 15.15 -4.48 -5.58
C TYR A 37 14.01 -4.24 -4.59
N TYR A 38 13.48 -3.04 -4.54
CA TYR A 38 12.26 -2.76 -3.79
C TYR A 38 11.01 -3.07 -4.61
N ARG A 39 10.03 -3.65 -3.94
CA ARG A 39 8.68 -3.81 -4.48
C ARG A 39 7.81 -2.63 -4.08
N ASN A 40 6.85 -2.32 -4.95
CA ASN A 40 5.79 -1.37 -4.61
C ASN A 40 4.87 -1.99 -3.54
N TRP A 41 4.20 -1.12 -2.79
CA TRP A 41 3.19 -1.50 -1.81
C TRP A 41 1.99 -0.57 -1.90
N GLY A 42 0.91 -0.94 -1.24
CA GLY A 42 -0.32 -0.17 -1.19
C GLY A 42 -1.52 -1.07 -1.41
N PHE A 43 -2.57 -0.54 -2.00
CA PHE A 43 -3.88 -1.17 -1.97
C PHE A 43 -4.54 -1.17 -3.34
N THR A 44 -5.37 -2.19 -3.57
CA THR A 44 -6.25 -2.24 -4.74
C THR A 44 -7.60 -1.62 -4.37
N VAL A 45 -8.10 -0.75 -5.25
CA VAL A 45 -9.40 -0.08 -5.09
C VAL A 45 -10.26 -0.40 -6.31
N TYR A 46 -11.41 -1.04 -6.08
CA TYR A 46 -12.40 -1.32 -7.12
C TYR A 46 -13.50 -0.26 -7.08
N ARG A 47 -13.76 0.39 -8.21
CA ARG A 47 -14.95 1.19 -8.44
C ARG A 47 -16.06 0.29 -8.96
N THR A 48 -17.23 0.32 -8.32
CA THR A 48 -18.38 -0.52 -8.71
C THR A 48 -19.64 0.29 -9.03
N TYR A 49 -19.55 1.63 -8.93
CA TYR A 49 -20.64 2.53 -9.23
C TYR A 49 -20.21 3.60 -10.24
N TYR A 50 -21.06 3.77 -11.26
CA TYR A 50 -20.81 4.62 -12.43
C TYR A 50 -21.98 5.56 -12.74
N GLY A 51 -22.69 6.03 -11.71
CA GLY A 51 -23.77 7.00 -11.85
C GLY A 51 -23.31 8.41 -12.25
N PRO A 52 -24.25 9.35 -12.47
CA PRO A 52 -23.94 10.75 -12.73
C PRO A 52 -23.03 11.35 -11.65
N ASP A 53 -22.08 12.19 -12.04
CA ASP A 53 -21.07 12.84 -11.17
C ASP A 53 -20.14 11.91 -10.38
N SER A 54 -20.29 10.58 -10.50
CA SER A 54 -19.48 9.62 -9.75
C SER A 54 -17.99 9.65 -10.11
N ASP A 55 -17.63 10.11 -11.31
CA ASP A 55 -16.22 10.32 -11.73
C ASP A 55 -15.50 11.32 -10.83
N LYS A 56 -16.13 12.45 -10.53
CA LYS A 56 -15.55 13.49 -9.65
C LYS A 56 -15.35 12.95 -8.23
N HIS A 57 -16.32 12.20 -7.72
CA HIS A 57 -16.24 11.63 -6.37
C HIS A 57 -15.21 10.51 -6.29
N TRP A 58 -15.09 9.72 -7.35
CA TRP A 58 -14.04 8.72 -7.50
C TRP A 58 -12.64 9.36 -7.49
N GLU A 59 -12.39 10.38 -8.32
CA GLU A 59 -11.12 11.11 -8.33
C GLU A 59 -10.79 11.71 -6.95
N THR A 60 -11.80 12.30 -6.29
CA THR A 60 -11.67 12.85 -4.94
C THR A 60 -11.27 11.78 -3.92
N LEU A 61 -11.87 10.60 -4.00
CA LEU A 61 -11.54 9.47 -3.13
C LEU A 61 -10.09 9.03 -3.33
N ILE A 62 -9.64 8.84 -4.57
CA ILE A 62 -8.27 8.38 -4.88
C ILE A 62 -7.23 9.41 -4.44
N ASP A 63 -7.46 10.70 -4.68
CA ASP A 63 -6.59 11.78 -4.20
C ASP A 63 -6.53 11.80 -2.67
N ALA A 64 -7.68 11.73 -2.00
CA ALA A 64 -7.76 11.72 -0.54
C ALA A 64 -7.03 10.52 0.07
N MET A 65 -7.25 9.30 -0.44
CA MET A 65 -6.57 8.09 0.04
C MET A 65 -5.05 8.20 -0.11
N THR A 66 -4.59 8.74 -1.23
CA THR A 66 -3.16 8.95 -1.49
C THR A 66 -2.57 9.95 -0.49
N ARG A 67 -3.19 11.13 -0.34
CA ARG A 67 -2.74 12.18 0.58
C ARG A 67 -2.76 11.72 2.03
N GLN A 68 -3.85 11.09 2.47
CA GLN A 68 -3.99 10.61 3.84
C GLN A 68 -2.94 9.54 4.17
N THR A 69 -2.63 8.64 3.22
CA THR A 69 -1.55 7.66 3.41
C THR A 69 -0.19 8.34 3.55
N HIS A 70 0.10 9.35 2.72
CA HIS A 70 1.34 10.11 2.81
C HIS A 70 1.46 10.89 4.12
N LEU A 71 0.37 11.49 4.59
CA LEU A 71 0.30 12.20 5.87
C LEU A 71 0.49 11.25 7.05
N ALA A 72 -0.16 10.07 7.02
CA ALA A 72 0.00 9.05 8.03
C ALA A 72 1.46 8.59 8.14
N LEU A 73 2.16 8.39 7.02
CA LEU A 73 3.60 8.10 7.02
C LEU A 73 4.42 9.28 7.57
N GLY A 74 4.01 10.53 7.29
CA GLY A 74 4.65 11.72 7.84
C GLY A 74 4.58 11.81 9.37
N TYR A 75 3.54 11.23 10.00
CA TYR A 75 3.45 11.16 11.47
C TYR A 75 4.62 10.40 12.10
N HIS A 76 5.20 9.44 11.37
CA HIS A 76 6.36 8.68 11.85
C HIS A 76 7.64 9.52 11.94
N GLU A 77 7.71 10.69 11.29
CA GLU A 77 8.88 11.60 11.35
C GLU A 77 9.00 12.31 12.71
N THR A 78 7.96 12.24 13.54
CA THR A 78 7.96 12.84 14.88
C THR A 78 9.04 12.23 15.78
N GLU A 79 9.62 13.05 16.64
CA GLU A 79 10.71 12.61 17.53
C GLU A 79 10.28 11.46 18.45
N MET A 80 9.05 11.51 18.95
CA MET A 80 8.50 10.48 19.82
C MET A 80 8.49 9.10 19.14
N ILE A 81 7.98 9.03 17.90
CA ILE A 81 7.88 7.77 17.16
C ILE A 81 9.26 7.26 16.72
N TYR A 82 10.14 8.16 16.26
CA TYR A 82 11.53 7.82 15.95
C TYR A 82 12.25 7.16 17.15
N GLN A 83 12.13 7.74 18.34
CA GLN A 83 12.76 7.20 19.55
C GLN A 83 12.17 5.84 19.96
N GLU A 84 10.87 5.63 19.74
CA GLU A 84 10.24 4.33 19.98
C GLU A 84 10.79 3.25 19.04
N ASP A 85 10.85 3.52 17.73
CA ASP A 85 11.39 2.61 16.72
C ASP A 85 12.87 2.29 16.99
N GLN A 86 13.69 3.30 17.35
CA GLN A 86 15.10 3.12 17.70
C GLN A 86 15.31 2.19 18.90
N ARG A 87 14.46 2.30 19.94
CA ARG A 87 14.51 1.41 21.11
C ARG A 87 14.14 -0.03 20.73
N GLN A 88 13.20 -0.21 19.81
CA GLN A 88 12.76 -1.54 19.40
C GLN A 88 13.80 -2.27 18.55
N LYS A 89 14.61 -1.54 17.76
CA LYS A 89 15.55 -2.11 16.78
C LYS A 89 17.03 -1.88 17.11
N TRP A 90 17.36 -1.42 18.32
CA TRP A 90 18.72 -1.20 18.84
C TRP A 90 19.72 -0.65 17.81
N GLY A 91 19.59 0.65 17.47
CA GLY A 91 20.63 1.38 16.71
C GLY A 91 20.68 1.07 15.22
N LEU A 92 19.56 0.65 14.61
CA LEU A 92 19.47 0.41 13.17
C LEU A 92 19.75 1.68 12.34
N TYR A 93 19.34 2.84 12.86
CA TYR A 93 19.60 4.12 12.21
C TYR A 93 20.73 4.84 12.94
N ALA A 94 21.77 5.22 12.19
CA ALA A 94 22.91 5.96 12.73
C ALA A 94 22.51 7.39 13.13
N ASP A 95 21.59 7.97 12.36
CA ASP A 95 20.98 9.27 12.62
C ASP A 95 19.49 9.30 12.24
N LYS A 96 18.81 10.41 12.53
CA LYS A 96 17.39 10.59 12.20
C LYS A 96 17.16 10.78 10.70
N SER A 97 18.12 11.32 9.96
CA SER A 97 18.01 11.50 8.51
C SER A 97 17.86 10.16 7.78
N ASP A 98 18.64 9.14 8.15
CA ASP A 98 18.51 7.78 7.59
C ASP A 98 17.07 7.25 7.77
N TYR A 99 16.46 7.52 8.92
CA TYR A 99 15.10 7.10 9.24
C TYR A 99 14.05 7.86 8.42
N VAL A 100 14.24 9.17 8.24
CA VAL A 100 13.39 10.00 7.37
C VAL A 100 13.53 9.58 5.91
N ASP A 101 14.72 9.17 5.46
CA ASP A 101 14.94 8.65 4.11
C ASP A 101 14.19 7.35 3.85
N ASP A 102 14.11 6.47 4.84
CA ASP A 102 13.28 5.27 4.78
C ASP A 102 11.77 5.60 4.72
N ILE A 103 11.29 6.57 5.50
CA ILE A 103 9.90 7.06 5.40
C ILE A 103 9.63 7.61 3.98
N ASN A 104 10.55 8.40 3.45
CA ASN A 104 10.45 8.92 2.08
C ASN A 104 10.46 7.80 1.04
N ARG A 105 11.22 6.73 1.28
CA ARG A 105 11.23 5.54 0.43
C ARG A 105 9.88 4.83 0.46
N LEU A 106 9.26 4.66 1.64
CA LEU A 106 7.91 4.11 1.77
C LEU A 106 6.90 4.95 0.98
N LYS A 107 6.92 6.28 1.13
CA LYS A 107 6.06 7.19 0.35
C LYS A 107 6.27 7.01 -1.17
N LYS A 108 7.52 6.91 -1.63
CA LYS A 108 7.85 6.72 -3.06
C LYS A 108 7.40 5.37 -3.62
N LEU A 109 7.37 4.32 -2.81
CA LEU A 109 6.96 2.97 -3.21
C LEU A 109 5.45 2.74 -3.10
N PHE A 110 4.70 3.68 -2.51
CA PHE A 110 3.26 3.56 -2.34
C PHE A 110 2.52 3.70 -3.68
N ARG A 111 1.60 2.79 -3.96
CA ARG A 111 0.76 2.75 -5.17
C ARG A 111 -0.66 2.35 -4.79
N LEU A 112 -1.64 3.07 -5.33
CA LEU A 112 -3.02 2.58 -5.41
C LEU A 112 -3.21 1.89 -6.76
N THR A 113 -3.60 0.62 -6.75
CA THR A 113 -4.06 -0.06 -7.97
C THR A 113 -5.54 0.20 -8.15
N VAL A 114 -5.84 1.12 -9.06
CA VAL A 114 -7.20 1.47 -9.44
C VAL A 114 -7.76 0.44 -10.43
N ARG A 115 -8.95 -0.07 -10.15
CA ARG A 115 -9.75 -0.91 -11.04
C ARG A 115 -11.08 -0.21 -11.28
N GLU A 116 -11.26 0.29 -12.51
CA GLU A 116 -12.38 1.19 -12.84
C GLU A 116 -13.04 0.90 -14.20
N ASP A 117 -12.80 -0.28 -14.80
CA ASP A 117 -13.48 -0.70 -16.04
C ASP A 117 -14.97 -0.97 -15.79
N SER A 118 -15.83 -0.04 -16.21
CA SER A 118 -17.29 -0.13 -16.02
C SER A 118 -17.91 -1.33 -16.72
N SER A 119 -17.33 -1.83 -17.81
CA SER A 119 -17.86 -2.97 -18.55
C SER A 119 -17.82 -4.28 -17.75
N VAL A 120 -16.93 -4.34 -16.75
CA VAL A 120 -16.73 -5.51 -15.88
C VAL A 120 -17.26 -5.25 -14.47
N LEU A 121 -17.13 -4.01 -13.97
CA LEU A 121 -17.27 -3.71 -12.55
C LEU A 121 -18.59 -3.04 -12.15
N ASP A 122 -19.34 -2.48 -13.10
CA ASP A 122 -20.57 -1.75 -12.79
C ASP A 122 -21.61 -2.65 -12.12
N GLY A 123 -22.10 -2.21 -10.95
CA GLY A 123 -23.10 -2.92 -10.16
C GLY A 123 -22.63 -4.25 -9.56
N LEU A 124 -21.33 -4.55 -9.54
CA LEU A 124 -20.84 -5.76 -8.88
C LEU A 124 -21.06 -5.72 -7.37
N ASP A 125 -21.62 -6.80 -6.84
CA ASP A 125 -21.76 -7.00 -5.40
C ASP A 125 -20.46 -7.53 -4.77
N ILE A 126 -20.41 -7.49 -3.43
CA ILE A 126 -19.23 -7.92 -2.66
C ILE A 126 -18.84 -9.39 -2.94
N PRO A 127 -19.77 -10.36 -3.04
CA PRO A 127 -19.42 -11.73 -3.43
C PRO A 127 -18.70 -11.82 -4.77
N ARG A 128 -19.20 -11.15 -5.82
CA ARG A 128 -18.55 -11.16 -7.14
C ARG A 128 -17.19 -10.47 -7.13
N ILE A 129 -17.06 -9.37 -6.37
CA ILE A 129 -15.76 -8.72 -6.17
C ILE A 129 -14.76 -9.66 -5.49
N ARG A 130 -15.17 -10.42 -4.48
CA ARG A 130 -14.29 -11.42 -3.84
C ARG A 130 -13.79 -12.46 -4.85
N ASP A 131 -14.68 -12.98 -5.68
CA ASP A 131 -14.31 -13.96 -6.70
C ASP A 131 -13.36 -13.37 -7.75
N LEU A 132 -13.56 -12.12 -8.14
CA LEU A 132 -12.65 -11.40 -9.02
C LEU A 132 -11.27 -11.22 -8.37
N CYS A 133 -11.23 -10.79 -7.10
CA CYS A 133 -9.98 -10.60 -6.35
C CYS A 133 -9.17 -11.89 -6.25
N ARG A 134 -9.81 -13.04 -5.98
CA ARG A 134 -9.14 -14.35 -5.93
C ARG A 134 -8.50 -14.72 -7.28
N LYS A 135 -9.16 -14.39 -8.39
CA LYS A 135 -8.63 -14.62 -9.75
C LYS A 135 -7.46 -13.70 -10.07
N GLU A 136 -7.48 -12.45 -9.59
CA GLU A 136 -6.44 -11.44 -9.86
C GLU A 136 -5.22 -11.54 -8.92
N LEU A 137 -5.37 -12.19 -7.76
CA LEU A 137 -4.33 -12.30 -6.72
C LEU A 137 -2.96 -12.79 -7.23
N PRO A 138 -2.86 -13.82 -8.10
CA PRO A 138 -1.56 -14.29 -8.59
C PRO A 138 -0.78 -13.21 -9.34
N GLU A 139 -1.46 -12.30 -10.03
CA GLU A 139 -0.80 -11.21 -10.75
C GLU A 139 -0.59 -9.98 -9.86
N ALA A 140 -1.59 -9.64 -9.03
CA ALA A 140 -1.48 -8.53 -8.09
C ALA A 140 -0.30 -8.72 -7.11
N SER A 141 -0.10 -9.93 -6.59
CA SER A 141 0.96 -10.27 -5.62
C SER A 141 2.38 -10.21 -6.19
N LYS A 142 2.56 -10.18 -7.52
CA LYS A 142 3.88 -9.96 -8.16
C LYS A 142 4.26 -8.48 -8.18
N ASN A 143 3.26 -7.61 -8.25
CA ASN A 143 3.43 -6.18 -8.53
C ASN A 143 3.35 -5.33 -7.25
N ILE A 144 2.48 -5.72 -6.32
CA ILE A 144 2.24 -5.00 -5.06
C ILE A 144 2.28 -5.98 -3.88
N GLU A 145 3.19 -5.73 -2.94
CA GLU A 145 3.35 -6.58 -1.75
C GLU A 145 2.09 -6.60 -0.87
N GLY A 146 1.34 -5.48 -0.82
CA GLY A 146 0.08 -5.36 -0.09
C GLY A 146 -1.02 -6.32 -0.56
N ALA A 147 -0.98 -6.79 -1.81
CA ALA A 147 -1.97 -7.76 -2.31
C ALA A 147 -1.92 -9.11 -1.56
N LYS A 148 -0.79 -9.44 -0.91
CA LYS A 148 -0.64 -10.66 -0.12
C LYS A 148 -1.46 -10.66 1.17
N ALA A 149 -1.98 -9.50 1.59
CA ALA A 149 -2.85 -9.38 2.74
C ALA A 149 -4.32 -9.74 2.44
N CYS A 150 -4.65 -10.07 1.19
CA CYS A 150 -5.94 -10.62 0.78
C CYS A 150 -7.17 -9.75 1.13
N PHE A 151 -7.01 -8.43 1.13
CA PHE A 151 -8.12 -7.49 1.19
C PHE A 151 -8.01 -6.41 0.12
N VAL A 152 -9.15 -5.84 -0.27
CA VAL A 152 -9.25 -4.70 -1.21
C VAL A 152 -10.19 -3.64 -0.67
N PHE A 153 -10.13 -2.46 -1.28
CA PHE A 153 -11.11 -1.41 -1.06
C PHE A 153 -12.14 -1.38 -2.17
N VAL A 154 -13.38 -1.04 -1.82
CA VAL A 154 -14.49 -0.94 -2.77
C VAL A 154 -15.13 0.42 -2.65
N ALA A 155 -15.27 1.12 -3.77
CA ALA A 155 -16.06 2.32 -3.91
C ALA A 155 -17.36 1.96 -4.64
N ASP A 156 -18.39 1.68 -3.86
CA ASP A 156 -19.75 1.48 -4.35
C ASP A 156 -20.57 2.77 -4.23
N GLU A 157 -21.85 2.71 -4.57
CA GLU A 157 -22.74 3.87 -4.57
C GLU A 157 -22.75 4.59 -3.22
N ALA A 158 -22.81 3.83 -2.11
CA ALA A 158 -22.83 4.42 -0.78
C ALA A 158 -21.54 5.18 -0.48
N VAL A 159 -20.38 4.58 -0.77
CA VAL A 159 -19.08 5.23 -0.56
C VAL A 159 -18.96 6.51 -1.39
N LEU A 160 -19.31 6.48 -2.67
CA LEU A 160 -19.19 7.67 -3.52
C LEU A 160 -20.19 8.77 -3.15
N ASN A 161 -21.38 8.41 -2.68
CA ASN A 161 -22.36 9.37 -2.15
C ASN A 161 -21.91 10.01 -0.83
N ASP A 162 -21.19 9.27 0.03
CA ASP A 162 -20.60 9.85 1.23
C ASP A 162 -19.49 10.84 0.88
N ILE A 163 -18.63 10.51 -0.10
CA ILE A 163 -17.62 11.44 -0.60
C ILE A 163 -18.25 12.70 -1.19
N ALA A 164 -19.38 12.58 -1.89
CA ALA A 164 -20.13 13.73 -2.40
C ALA A 164 -20.59 14.68 -1.28
N ARG A 165 -20.82 14.16 -0.07
CA ARG A 165 -21.20 14.92 1.13
C ARG A 165 -20.01 15.39 1.95
N GLY A 166 -18.79 15.14 1.50
CA GLY A 166 -17.55 15.44 2.24
C GLY A 166 -17.26 14.46 3.38
N VAL A 167 -17.90 13.29 3.37
CA VAL A 167 -17.71 12.23 4.37
C VAL A 167 -16.80 11.16 3.77
N PHE A 168 -15.63 10.95 4.38
CA PHE A 168 -14.62 10.03 3.86
C PHE A 168 -14.75 8.65 4.50
N VAL A 169 -15.50 7.76 3.84
CA VAL A 169 -15.67 6.36 4.24
C VAL A 169 -14.92 5.45 3.27
N ILE A 170 -14.29 4.41 3.80
CA ILE A 170 -13.64 3.35 3.00
C ILE A 170 -14.34 2.04 3.34
N LYS A 171 -14.77 1.31 2.30
CA LYS A 171 -15.26 -0.06 2.45
C LYS A 171 -14.13 -1.05 2.18
N VAL A 172 -13.89 -1.95 3.12
CA VAL A 172 -12.82 -2.96 3.06
C VAL A 172 -13.44 -4.34 2.89
N VAL A 173 -12.91 -5.11 1.94
CA VAL A 173 -13.38 -6.47 1.64
C VAL A 173 -12.20 -7.43 1.72
N GLY A 174 -12.21 -8.30 2.73
CA GLY A 174 -11.36 -9.50 2.76
C GLY A 174 -11.93 -10.59 1.84
N TYR A 175 -11.05 -11.36 1.20
CA TYR A 175 -11.42 -12.40 0.23
C TYR A 175 -10.68 -13.75 0.39
N ASP A 176 -9.87 -13.89 1.44
CA ASP A 176 -9.21 -15.14 1.87
C ASP A 176 -9.95 -15.92 2.97
N TRP A 177 -11.07 -15.40 3.46
CA TRP A 177 -11.90 -16.08 4.46
C TRP A 177 -12.91 -16.98 3.74
N ASP A 178 -12.89 -18.28 4.10
CA ASP A 178 -13.97 -19.23 3.85
C ASP A 178 -15.14 -19.01 4.83
#